data_AF-A0A0M8VZM4-F1
#
_entry.id   AF-A0A0M8VZM4-F1
#
_cell.length_a   1.000
_cell.length_b   1.000
_cell.length_c   1.000
_cell.angle_alpha   90.00
_cell.angle_beta   90.00
_cell.angle_gamma   90.00
#
_symmetry.space_group_name_H-M   'P 1'
#
loop_
_entity.id
_entity.type
_entity.pdbx_description
1 polymer ?
#
loop_
_entity_poly.entity_id
_entity_poly.type
_entity_poly.pdbx_seq_one_letter_code
_entity_poly.pdbx_strand_id
1 'polypeptide(L)'
;MTAEQATVIAALIGVVGGLAGVCIGRWQVRDEAVVEHEQWLRGQRQEAYTALLAAWDASILKLIDLLPSDDEHWAHLEATYEGDLIEATEESIWNRSLKIKGDLDQPLERVQLLGPNIVDAACVVLASTAETVVQTVRQVRFPLNEAAIEELDELRDRADAARTKFFNAARQVIHTPPSPRRRMWAFGADSAQQEGP
;
A
#
# COMPACT_ATOMS: atom_id res chain seq x y z
N MET A 1 -5.64 -68.16 10.48
CA MET A 1 -5.55 -66.88 11.21
C MET A 1 -6.57 -66.94 12.32
N THR A 2 -6.12 -66.94 13.58
CA THR A 2 -7.00 -66.99 14.74
C THR A 2 -7.67 -65.63 14.94
N ALA A 3 -8.89 -65.62 15.49
CA ALA A 3 -9.66 -64.39 15.71
C ALA A 3 -8.86 -63.31 16.47
N GLU A 4 -7.92 -63.72 17.33
CA GLU A 4 -7.00 -62.85 18.07
C GLU A 4 -6.08 -62.01 17.17
N GLN A 5 -5.61 -62.52 16.03
CA GLN A 5 -4.76 -61.77 15.11
C GLN A 5 -5.53 -60.66 14.39
N ALA A 6 -6.82 -60.87 14.12
CA ALA A 6 -7.67 -59.88 13.48
C ALA A 6 -7.99 -58.71 14.43
N THR A 7 -8.20 -58.99 15.72
CA THR A 7 -8.49 -57.96 16.73
C THR A 7 -7.30 -57.04 16.99
N VAL A 8 -6.07 -57.58 17.00
CA VAL A 8 -4.85 -56.79 17.20
C VAL A 8 -4.59 -55.85 16.02
N ILE A 9 -4.81 -56.32 14.79
CA ILE A 9 -4.65 -55.49 13.57
C ILE A 9 -5.71 -54.39 13.53
N ALA A 10 -6.97 -54.70 13.86
CA ALA A 10 -8.04 -53.70 13.91
C ALA A 10 -7.80 -52.61 14.98
N ALA A 11 -7.28 -52.99 16.15
CA ALA A 11 -6.92 -52.06 17.21
C ALA A 11 -5.76 -51.12 16.80
N LEU A 12 -4.74 -51.64 16.12
CA LEU A 12 -3.61 -50.86 15.61
C LEU A 12 -4.04 -49.85 14.53
N ILE A 13 -4.91 -50.27 13.59
CA ILE A 13 -5.46 -49.38 12.56
C ILE A 13 -6.33 -48.29 13.19
N GLY A 14 -7.11 -48.61 14.22
CA GLY A 14 -7.95 -47.63 14.95
C GLY A 14 -7.13 -46.56 15.68
N VAL A 15 -6.01 -46.93 16.32
CA VAL A 15 -5.13 -45.99 17.03
C VAL A 15 -4.35 -45.11 16.05
N VAL A 16 -3.82 -45.68 14.96
CA VAL A 16 -3.13 -44.92 13.91
C VAL A 16 -4.09 -43.99 13.17
N GLY A 17 -5.30 -44.46 12.86
CA GLY A 17 -6.36 -43.65 12.24
C GLY A 17 -6.83 -42.51 13.14
N GLY A 18 -6.95 -42.75 14.45
CA GLY A 18 -7.31 -41.72 15.43
C GLY A 18 -6.25 -40.63 15.56
N LEU A 19 -4.96 -40.99 15.61
CA LEU A 19 -3.86 -40.03 15.66
C LEU A 19 -3.71 -39.25 14.33
N ALA A 20 -3.82 -39.93 13.19
CA ALA A 20 -3.82 -39.28 11.89
C ALA A 20 -5.00 -38.29 11.73
N GLY A 21 -6.20 -38.67 12.20
CA GLY A 21 -7.38 -37.80 12.19
C GLY A 21 -7.22 -36.55 13.06
N VAL A 22 -6.61 -36.66 14.24
CA VAL A 22 -6.31 -35.49 15.11
C VAL A 22 -5.25 -34.59 14.48
N CYS A 23 -4.21 -35.15 13.86
CA CYS A 23 -3.20 -34.36 13.16
C CYS A 23 -3.79 -33.63 11.94
N ILE A 24 -4.57 -34.33 11.11
CA ILE A 24 -5.23 -33.75 9.93
C ILE A 24 -6.26 -32.68 10.34
N GLY A 25 -7.05 -32.91 11.39
CA GLY A 25 -8.00 -31.93 11.91
C GLY A 25 -7.33 -30.67 12.46
N ARG A 26 -6.21 -30.81 13.18
CA ARG A 26 -5.42 -29.65 13.64
C ARG A 26 -4.76 -28.89 12.50
N TRP A 27 -4.44 -29.57 11.40
CA TRP A 27 -3.93 -28.93 10.18
C TRP A 27 -5.03 -28.16 9.46
N GLN A 28 -6.21 -28.73 9.30
CA GLN A 28 -7.36 -28.05 8.71
C GLN A 28 -7.73 -26.76 9.44
N VAL A 29 -7.85 -26.81 10.77
CA VAL A 29 -8.18 -25.62 11.58
C VAL A 29 -7.09 -24.54 11.48
N ARG A 30 -5.82 -24.96 11.41
CA ARG A 30 -4.70 -24.02 11.29
C ARG A 30 -4.65 -23.38 9.90
N ASP A 31 -4.91 -24.14 8.85
CA ASP A 31 -4.93 -23.64 7.48
C ASP A 31 -6.15 -22.71 7.26
N GLU A 32 -7.30 -23.05 7.85
CA GLU A 32 -8.50 -22.21 7.83
C GLU A 32 -8.28 -20.88 8.58
N ALA A 33 -7.69 -20.90 9.77
CA ALA A 33 -7.35 -19.70 10.52
C ALA A 33 -6.34 -18.79 9.79
N VAL A 34 -5.38 -19.38 9.06
CA VAL A 34 -4.43 -18.62 8.22
C VAL A 34 -5.16 -17.93 7.08
N VAL A 35 -6.04 -18.65 6.38
CA VAL A 35 -6.81 -18.08 5.26
C VAL A 35 -7.76 -16.98 5.75
N GLU A 36 -8.45 -17.17 6.88
CA GLU A 36 -9.32 -16.14 7.47
C GLU A 36 -8.54 -14.88 7.84
N HIS A 37 -7.39 -15.04 8.52
CA HIS A 37 -6.55 -13.91 8.87
C HIS A 37 -6.01 -13.16 7.64
N GLU A 38 -5.60 -13.88 6.59
CA GLU A 38 -5.15 -13.26 5.34
C GLU A 38 -6.28 -12.52 4.62
N GLN A 39 -7.50 -13.05 4.62
CA GLN A 39 -8.67 -12.36 4.06
C GLN A 39 -9.02 -11.10 4.85
N TRP A 40 -8.98 -11.17 6.20
CA TRP A 40 -9.19 -10.02 7.06
C TRP A 40 -8.14 -8.93 6.80
N LEU A 41 -6.86 -9.31 6.70
CA LEU A 41 -5.77 -8.39 6.41
C LEU A 41 -5.90 -7.77 5.01
N ARG A 42 -6.37 -8.53 4.02
CA ARG A 42 -6.65 -8.02 2.67
C ARG A 42 -7.74 -6.95 2.68
N GLY A 43 -8.80 -7.14 3.47
CA GLY A 43 -9.84 -6.12 3.67
C GLY A 43 -9.29 -4.82 4.26
N GLN A 44 -8.50 -4.92 5.33
CA GLN A 44 -7.84 -3.77 5.96
C GLN A 44 -6.89 -3.03 5.02
N ARG A 45 -6.13 -3.77 4.20
CA ARG A 45 -5.26 -3.18 3.16
C ARG A 45 -6.06 -2.44 2.11
N GLN A 46 -7.14 -3.03 1.61
CA GLN A 46 -7.98 -2.38 0.60
C GLN A 46 -8.52 -1.04 1.10
N GLU A 47 -9.05 -0.99 2.32
CA GLU A 47 -9.51 0.25 2.95
C GLU A 47 -8.39 1.28 3.11
N ALA A 48 -7.21 0.86 3.57
CA ALA A 48 -6.07 1.77 3.73
C ALA A 48 -5.59 2.34 2.39
N TYR A 49 -5.50 1.50 1.35
CA TYR A 49 -5.04 1.93 0.03
C TYR A 49 -6.03 2.88 -0.65
N THR A 50 -7.33 2.62 -0.54
CA THR A 50 -8.35 3.52 -1.11
C THR A 50 -8.42 4.84 -0.34
N ALA A 51 -8.29 4.83 0.99
CA ALA A 51 -8.25 6.04 1.80
C ALA A 51 -7.04 6.91 1.44
N LEU A 52 -5.85 6.32 1.26
CA LEU A 52 -4.66 7.05 0.84
C LEU A 52 -4.83 7.66 -0.55
N LEU A 53 -5.33 6.91 -1.54
CA LEU A 53 -5.55 7.44 -2.89
C LEU A 53 -6.56 8.59 -2.89
N ALA A 54 -7.64 8.48 -2.12
CA ALA A 54 -8.62 9.55 -1.98
C ALA A 54 -8.02 10.81 -1.32
N ALA A 55 -7.23 10.64 -0.26
CA ALA A 55 -6.55 11.75 0.42
C ALA A 55 -5.51 12.42 -0.49
N TRP A 56 -4.79 11.63 -1.30
CA TRP A 56 -3.84 12.12 -2.30
C TRP A 56 -4.53 12.97 -3.36
N ASP A 57 -5.56 12.43 -4.00
CA ASP A 57 -6.31 13.10 -5.08
C ASP A 57 -7.02 14.38 -4.57
N ALA A 58 -7.45 14.36 -3.30
CA ALA A 58 -8.06 15.53 -2.67
C ALA A 58 -7.06 16.63 -2.31
N SER A 59 -5.76 16.33 -2.26
CA SER A 59 -4.73 17.20 -1.68
C SER A 59 -3.68 17.65 -2.69
N ILE A 60 -2.87 16.72 -3.22
CA ILE A 60 -1.64 17.05 -3.95
C ILE A 60 -1.94 17.69 -5.30
N LEU A 61 -2.85 17.11 -6.09
CA LEU A 61 -3.22 17.68 -7.38
C LEU A 61 -3.89 19.05 -7.22
N LYS A 62 -4.74 19.20 -6.19
CA LYS A 62 -5.36 20.50 -5.88
C LYS A 62 -4.36 21.54 -5.40
N LEU A 63 -3.23 21.14 -4.79
CA LEU A 63 -2.19 22.07 -4.37
C LEU A 63 -1.44 22.65 -5.56
N ILE A 64 -1.20 21.82 -6.58
CA ILE A 64 -0.57 22.27 -7.82
C ILE A 64 -1.54 23.18 -8.59
N ASP A 65 -2.81 22.76 -8.71
CA ASP A 65 -3.86 23.52 -9.40
C ASP A 65 -4.28 24.82 -8.67
N LEU A 66 -3.78 25.07 -7.45
CA LEU A 66 -4.07 26.31 -6.70
C LEU A 66 -3.30 27.52 -7.19
N LEU A 67 -2.20 27.29 -7.92
CA LEU A 67 -1.34 28.34 -8.43
C LEU A 67 -1.98 28.89 -9.70
N PRO A 68 -2.40 30.17 -9.73
CA PRO A 68 -2.95 30.78 -10.93
C PRO A 68 -1.89 30.79 -12.04
N SER A 69 -2.06 29.94 -13.04
CA SER A 69 -1.14 29.82 -14.18
C SER A 69 -1.46 30.75 -15.34
N ASP A 70 -2.55 31.51 -15.25
CA ASP A 70 -3.01 32.43 -16.29
C ASP A 70 -2.79 33.89 -15.87
N ASP A 71 -2.01 34.61 -16.66
CA ASP A 71 -1.72 36.04 -16.51
C ASP A 71 -3.01 36.88 -16.48
N GLU A 72 -4.04 36.49 -17.23
CA GLU A 72 -5.32 37.21 -17.23
C GLU A 72 -6.05 37.05 -15.88
N HIS A 73 -5.96 35.86 -15.27
CA HIS A 73 -6.57 35.60 -13.98
C HIS A 73 -5.83 36.34 -12.85
N TRP A 74 -4.50 36.36 -12.90
CA TRP A 74 -3.69 37.11 -11.95
C TRP A 74 -3.92 38.62 -12.06
N ALA A 75 -3.93 39.17 -13.27
CA ALA A 75 -4.22 40.57 -13.51
C ALA A 75 -5.62 40.99 -13.04
N HIS A 76 -6.62 40.10 -13.21
CA HIS A 76 -7.96 40.34 -12.69
C HIS A 76 -8.02 40.35 -11.16
N LEU A 77 -7.34 39.41 -10.50
CA LEU A 77 -7.24 39.37 -9.04
C LEU A 77 -6.55 40.62 -8.50
N GLU A 78 -5.44 41.03 -9.11
CA GLU A 78 -4.70 42.23 -8.71
C GLU A 78 -5.55 43.50 -8.87
N ALA A 79 -6.33 43.60 -9.95
CA ALA A 79 -7.20 44.75 -10.20
C ALA A 79 -8.41 44.85 -9.25
N THR A 80 -8.81 43.75 -8.62
CA THR A 80 -10.05 43.67 -7.81
C THR A 80 -9.81 43.49 -6.32
N TYR A 81 -8.59 43.10 -5.91
CA TYR A 81 -8.28 42.83 -4.52
C TYR A 81 -7.93 44.12 -3.74
N GLU A 82 -8.62 44.33 -2.62
CA GLU A 82 -8.31 45.42 -1.68
C GLU A 82 -7.26 44.93 -0.65
N GLY A 83 -5.98 45.18 -0.90
CA GLY A 83 -4.88 44.83 0.01
C GLY A 83 -3.62 44.33 -0.69
N ASP A 84 -2.71 43.71 0.08
CA ASP A 84 -1.55 43.01 -0.49
C ASP A 84 -1.96 41.61 -0.94
N LEU A 85 -2.27 41.49 -2.23
CA LEU A 85 -2.69 40.23 -2.85
C LEU A 85 -1.58 39.16 -2.78
N ILE A 86 -0.30 39.57 -2.85
CA ILE A 86 0.82 38.64 -2.84
C ILE A 86 0.94 38.01 -1.46
N GLU A 87 0.93 38.83 -0.41
CA GLU A 87 0.99 38.33 0.98
C GLU A 87 -0.19 37.39 1.29
N ALA A 88 -1.41 37.78 0.91
CA ALA A 88 -2.60 36.95 1.11
C ALA A 88 -2.55 35.61 0.35
N THR A 89 -1.98 35.62 -0.86
CA THR A 89 -1.82 34.41 -1.68
C THR A 89 -0.75 33.48 -1.09
N GLU A 90 0.40 34.02 -0.71
CA GLU A 90 1.48 33.25 -0.06
C GLU A 90 1.01 32.65 1.27
N GLU A 91 0.27 33.40 2.10
CA GLU A 91 -0.31 32.90 3.34
C GLU A 91 -1.33 31.77 3.09
N SER A 92 -2.21 31.94 2.10
CA SER A 92 -3.19 30.90 1.70
C SER A 92 -2.49 29.61 1.27
N ILE A 93 -1.44 29.70 0.46
CA ILE A 93 -0.63 28.56 0.02
C ILE A 93 0.06 27.88 1.21
N TRP A 94 0.65 28.68 2.11
CA TRP A 94 1.29 28.16 3.31
C TRP A 94 0.32 27.38 4.20
N ASN A 95 -0.84 27.96 4.49
CA ASN A 95 -1.86 27.33 5.33
C ASN A 95 -2.45 26.06 4.70
N ARG A 96 -2.73 26.08 3.40
CA ARG A 96 -3.24 24.91 2.68
C ARG A 96 -2.21 23.78 2.60
N SER A 97 -0.94 24.11 2.34
CA SER A 97 0.12 23.11 2.29
C SER A 97 0.40 22.46 3.65
N LEU A 98 0.28 23.19 4.76
CA LEU A 98 0.33 22.61 6.11
C LEU A 98 -0.83 21.64 6.35
N LYS A 99 -2.04 22.03 5.98
CA LYS A 99 -3.22 21.17 6.11
C LYS A 99 -3.07 19.88 5.32
N ILE A 100 -2.61 19.98 4.07
CA ILE A 100 -2.38 18.83 3.18
C ILE A 100 -1.41 17.83 3.79
N LYS A 101 -0.32 18.30 4.40
CA LYS A 101 0.62 17.42 5.07
C LYS A 101 -0.08 16.63 6.19
N GLY A 102 -0.82 17.33 7.06
CA GLY A 102 -1.58 16.68 8.14
C GLY A 102 -2.65 15.70 7.64
N ASP A 103 -3.33 16.02 6.53
CA ASP A 103 -4.36 15.17 5.93
C ASP A 103 -3.78 13.87 5.32
N LEU A 104 -2.48 13.86 4.95
CA LEU A 104 -1.80 12.70 4.35
C LEU A 104 -1.05 11.83 5.34
N ASP A 105 -0.60 12.37 6.48
CA ASP A 105 0.23 11.65 7.45
C ASP A 105 -0.43 10.33 7.92
N GLN A 106 -1.67 10.38 8.41
CA GLN A 106 -2.36 9.21 8.93
C GLN A 106 -2.63 8.13 7.85
N PRO A 107 -3.14 8.46 6.63
CA PRO A 107 -3.26 7.48 5.56
C PRO A 107 -1.92 6.85 5.15
N LEU A 108 -0.84 7.62 5.07
CA LEU A 108 0.49 7.11 4.73
C LEU A 108 0.99 6.12 5.78
N GLU A 109 0.91 6.47 7.07
CA GLU A 109 1.29 5.60 8.18
C GLU A 109 0.50 4.29 8.19
N ARG A 110 -0.83 4.34 7.97
CA ARG A 110 -1.68 3.15 7.93
C ARG A 110 -1.27 2.20 6.80
N VAL A 111 -0.90 2.75 5.64
CA VAL A 111 -0.43 1.97 4.50
C VAL A 111 0.95 1.35 4.76
N GLN A 112 1.89 2.09 5.36
CA GLN A 112 3.20 1.56 5.74
C GLN A 112 3.09 0.44 6.79
N LEU A 113 2.16 0.55 7.74
CA LEU A 113 1.93 -0.46 8.76
C LEU A 113 1.37 -1.77 8.19
N LEU A 114 0.45 -1.68 7.22
CA LEU A 114 -0.29 -2.84 6.70
C LEU A 114 0.31 -3.40 5.40
N GLY A 115 1.06 -2.59 4.67
CA GLY A 115 1.54 -2.88 3.33
C GLY A 115 2.67 -3.92 3.30
N PRO A 116 2.69 -4.83 2.32
CA PRO A 116 3.90 -5.58 2.03
C PRO A 116 4.95 -4.65 1.39
N ASN A 117 6.21 -5.08 1.40
CA ASN A 117 7.38 -4.28 0.96
C ASN A 117 7.20 -3.54 -0.37
N ILE A 118 6.51 -4.14 -1.36
CA ILE A 118 6.29 -3.49 -2.66
C ILE A 118 5.37 -2.27 -2.58
N VAL A 119 4.36 -2.33 -1.70
CA VAL A 119 3.43 -1.21 -1.47
C VAL A 119 4.09 -0.17 -0.57
N ASP A 120 4.82 -0.61 0.45
CA ASP A 120 5.58 0.28 1.33
C ASP A 120 6.60 1.12 0.54
N ALA A 121 7.40 0.49 -0.33
CA ALA A 121 8.33 1.20 -1.20
C ALA A 121 7.63 2.21 -2.13
N ALA A 122 6.43 1.90 -2.64
CA ALA A 122 5.66 2.84 -3.44
C ALA A 122 5.04 3.96 -2.58
N CYS A 123 4.66 3.66 -1.33
CA CYS A 123 4.16 4.62 -0.35
C CYS A 123 5.24 5.65 0.02
N VAL A 124 6.50 5.23 0.19
CA VAL A 124 7.64 6.12 0.43
C VAL A 124 7.86 7.08 -0.75
N VAL A 125 7.71 6.58 -1.99
CA VAL A 125 7.80 7.44 -3.19
C VAL A 125 6.65 8.45 -3.23
N LEU A 126 5.43 8.05 -2.87
CA LEU A 126 4.31 8.98 -2.72
C LEU A 126 4.61 10.06 -1.67
N ALA A 127 5.00 9.67 -0.46
CA ALA A 127 5.27 10.58 0.64
C ALA A 127 6.36 11.62 0.29
N SER A 128 7.49 11.16 -0.26
CA SER A 128 8.57 12.06 -0.71
C SER A 128 8.15 12.98 -1.85
N THR A 129 7.28 12.51 -2.75
CA THR A 129 6.73 13.34 -3.82
C THR A 129 5.79 14.41 -3.25
N ALA A 130 4.92 14.07 -2.29
CA ALA A 130 4.07 15.05 -1.60
C ALA A 130 4.90 16.14 -0.89
N GLU A 131 5.98 15.74 -0.21
CA GLU A 131 6.89 16.70 0.43
C GLU A 131 7.55 17.62 -0.60
N THR A 132 8.01 17.05 -1.72
CA THR A 132 8.59 17.84 -2.83
C THR A 132 7.59 18.83 -3.38
N VAL A 133 6.33 18.41 -3.60
CA VAL A 133 5.26 19.30 -4.09
C VAL A 133 5.04 20.44 -3.10
N VAL A 134 4.87 20.13 -1.82
CA VAL A 134 4.65 21.14 -0.77
C VAL A 134 5.81 22.13 -0.69
N GLN A 135 7.05 21.65 -0.75
CA GLN A 135 8.23 22.51 -0.69
C GLN A 135 8.34 23.42 -1.92
N THR A 136 8.11 22.86 -3.12
CA THR A 136 8.19 23.60 -4.39
C THR A 136 7.13 24.70 -4.44
N VAL A 137 5.87 24.33 -4.19
CA VAL A 137 4.74 25.27 -4.20
C VAL A 137 4.90 26.42 -3.19
N ARG A 138 5.60 26.19 -2.07
CA ARG A 138 5.92 27.26 -1.08
C ARG A 138 7.04 28.21 -1.51
N GLN A 139 7.88 27.79 -2.45
CA GLN A 139 9.00 28.58 -2.95
C GLN A 139 8.64 29.39 -4.19
N VAL A 140 7.52 29.05 -4.83
CA VAL A 140 6.94 29.78 -5.94
C VAL A 140 6.72 31.25 -5.55
N ARG A 141 7.12 32.15 -6.45
CA ARG A 141 6.93 33.60 -6.33
C ARG A 141 5.95 34.07 -7.39
N PHE A 142 5.17 35.09 -7.04
CA PHE A 142 4.16 35.66 -7.93
C PHE A 142 4.61 37.00 -8.51
N PRO A 143 4.20 37.32 -9.75
CA PRO A 143 3.51 36.43 -10.70
C PRO A 143 4.41 35.27 -11.17
N LEU A 144 3.80 34.17 -11.61
CA LEU A 144 4.56 33.02 -12.15
C LEU A 144 5.30 33.44 -13.41
N ASN A 145 6.52 32.96 -13.59
CA ASN A 145 7.23 33.05 -14.86
C ASN A 145 7.15 31.72 -15.62
N GLU A 146 7.53 31.74 -16.90
CA GLU A 146 7.49 30.54 -17.76
C GLU A 146 8.24 29.34 -17.16
N ALA A 147 9.40 29.58 -16.53
CA ALA A 147 10.18 28.53 -15.87
C ALA A 147 9.43 27.91 -14.68
N ALA A 148 8.72 28.71 -13.89
CA ALA A 148 7.91 28.22 -12.77
C ALA A 148 6.69 27.44 -13.27
N ILE A 149 6.08 27.84 -14.38
CA ILE A 149 4.98 27.09 -15.00
C ILE A 149 5.47 25.71 -15.45
N GLU A 150 6.61 25.65 -16.16
CA GLU A 150 7.23 24.39 -16.59
C GLU A 150 7.59 23.50 -15.39
N GLU A 151 8.16 24.06 -14.32
CA GLU A 151 8.48 23.32 -13.10
C GLU A 151 7.23 22.72 -12.44
N LEU A 152 6.10 23.45 -12.44
CA LEU A 152 4.83 22.96 -11.90
C LEU A 152 4.22 21.85 -12.74
N ASP A 153 4.33 21.93 -14.07
CA ASP A 153 3.88 20.87 -14.98
C ASP A 153 4.72 19.59 -14.79
N GLU A 154 6.05 19.70 -14.71
CA GLU A 154 6.92 18.57 -14.40
C GLU A 154 6.59 17.94 -13.03
N LEU A 155 6.26 18.79 -12.06
CA LEU A 155 5.89 18.36 -10.72
C LEU A 155 4.54 17.63 -10.72
N ARG A 156 3.58 18.07 -11.55
CA ARG A 156 2.31 17.38 -11.78
C ARG A 156 2.53 15.99 -12.36
N ASP A 157 3.34 15.89 -13.42
CA ASP A 157 3.67 14.62 -14.05
C ASP A 157 4.35 13.66 -13.06
N ARG A 158 5.25 14.17 -12.22
CA ARG A 158 5.91 13.40 -11.15
C ARG A 158 4.91 12.91 -10.11
N ALA A 159 3.97 13.75 -9.69
CA ALA A 159 2.90 13.38 -8.75
C ALA A 159 2.00 12.27 -9.32
N ASP A 160 1.60 12.39 -10.59
CA ASP A 160 0.77 11.38 -11.27
C ASP A 160 1.52 10.07 -11.48
N ALA A 161 2.82 10.12 -11.80
CA ALA A 161 3.66 8.94 -11.89
C ALA A 161 3.78 8.22 -10.53
N ALA A 162 3.97 8.96 -9.43
CA ALA A 162 4.05 8.40 -8.08
C ALA A 162 2.72 7.73 -7.68
N ARG A 163 1.59 8.39 -7.93
CA ARG A 163 0.24 7.84 -7.73
C ARG A 163 0.02 6.57 -8.52
N THR A 164 0.39 6.56 -9.79
CA THR A 164 0.23 5.40 -10.68
C THR A 164 1.08 4.22 -10.20
N LYS A 165 2.32 4.48 -9.76
CA LYS A 165 3.21 3.47 -9.21
C LYS A 165 2.62 2.82 -7.95
N PHE A 166 2.08 3.63 -7.04
CA PHE A 166 1.40 3.13 -5.85
C PHE A 166 0.16 2.30 -6.20
N PHE A 167 -0.71 2.80 -7.08
CA PHE A 167 -1.90 2.09 -7.53
C PHE A 167 -1.56 0.71 -8.10
N ASN A 168 -0.53 0.63 -8.95
CA ASN A 168 -0.10 -0.64 -9.54
C ASN A 168 0.42 -1.63 -8.49
N ALA A 169 1.20 -1.16 -7.50
CA ALA A 169 1.67 -1.99 -6.40
C ALA A 169 0.52 -2.49 -5.53
N ALA A 170 -0.41 -1.60 -5.15
CA ALA A 170 -1.60 -1.94 -4.39
C ALA A 170 -2.48 -2.96 -5.14
N ARG A 171 -2.71 -2.73 -6.43
CA ARG A 171 -3.45 -3.62 -7.31
C ARG A 171 -2.83 -5.02 -7.34
N GLN A 172 -1.51 -5.13 -7.50
CA GLN A 172 -0.82 -6.42 -7.51
C GLN A 172 -1.06 -7.22 -6.21
N VAL A 173 -0.97 -6.56 -5.06
CA VAL A 173 -1.21 -7.18 -3.75
C VAL A 173 -2.66 -7.64 -3.62
N ILE A 174 -3.62 -6.79 -4.00
CA ILE A 174 -5.03 -7.13 -3.89
C ILE A 174 -5.41 -8.26 -4.86
N HIS A 175 -4.83 -8.36 -6.05
CA HIS A 175 -5.14 -9.44 -6.98
C HIS A 175 -4.49 -10.79 -6.62
N THR A 176 -3.46 -10.80 -5.79
CA THR A 176 -2.80 -12.04 -5.39
C THR A 176 -3.69 -12.78 -4.38
N PRO A 177 -4.18 -14.00 -4.70
CA PRO A 177 -5.05 -14.74 -3.79
C PRO A 177 -4.28 -15.16 -2.53
N PRO A 178 -4.94 -15.18 -1.36
CA PRO A 178 -4.36 -15.80 -0.17
C PRO A 178 -4.14 -17.29 -0.45
N SER A 179 -3.01 -17.81 -0.03
CA SER A 179 -2.66 -19.21 -0.27
C SER A 179 -2.03 -19.79 0.99
N PRO A 180 -2.49 -20.97 1.45
CA PRO A 180 -1.76 -21.70 2.48
C PRO A 180 -0.33 -21.89 1.99
N ARG A 181 0.67 -21.33 2.70
CA ARG A 181 2.09 -21.49 2.34
C ARG A 181 2.35 -22.98 2.05
N ARG A 182 2.64 -23.34 0.79
CA ARG A 182 3.07 -24.70 0.43
C ARG A 182 4.34 -25.02 1.21
N ARG A 183 4.22 -25.81 2.29
CA ARG A 183 5.39 -26.46 2.86
C ARG A 183 5.81 -27.55 1.88
N MET A 184 6.95 -27.32 1.24
CA MET A 184 7.66 -28.35 0.50
C MET A 184 7.97 -29.47 1.50
N TRP A 185 7.28 -30.60 1.37
CA TRP A 185 7.57 -31.77 2.18
C TRP A 185 8.94 -32.29 1.74
N ALA A 186 9.98 -31.99 2.52
CA ALA A 186 11.25 -32.70 2.45
C ALA A 186 11.05 -34.08 3.12
N PHE A 187 10.23 -34.94 2.50
CA PHE A 187 10.26 -36.36 2.84
C PHE A 187 11.45 -36.98 2.11
N GLY A 188 12.38 -37.49 2.93
CA GLY A 188 13.65 -38.13 2.59
C GLY A 188 13.82 -38.57 1.15
N ALA A 189 14.71 -37.86 0.44
CA ALA A 189 15.52 -38.48 -0.60
C ALA A 189 16.85 -38.88 0.04
N ASP A 190 17.16 -40.15 -0.12
CA ASP A 190 18.48 -40.79 -0.03
C ASP A 190 18.97 -41.29 1.34
N SER A 191 18.27 -42.30 1.83
CA SER A 191 18.86 -43.39 2.62
C SER A 191 18.51 -44.74 1.98
N ALA A 192 19.26 -45.12 0.93
CA ALA A 192 19.42 -46.44 0.31
C ALA A 192 19.97 -46.16 -1.11
N GLN A 193 21.13 -46.63 -1.61
CA GLN A 193 21.91 -47.84 -1.43
C GLN A 193 23.25 -47.59 -2.13
N GLN A 194 24.38 -47.96 -1.51
CA GLN A 194 25.32 -48.92 -2.10
C GLN A 194 26.42 -49.25 -1.09
N GLU A 195 26.13 -50.26 -0.26
CA GLU A 195 27.16 -51.15 0.24
C GLU A 195 27.51 -52.17 -0.86
N GLY A 196 28.78 -52.19 -1.22
CA GLY A 196 29.57 -53.40 -1.50
C GLY A 196 29.78 -53.81 -2.96
N PRO A 197 30.84 -54.59 -3.25
CA PRO A 197 32.04 -54.91 -2.48
C PRO A 197 33.31 -54.13 -2.91
#